data_AF-A0A1X4HRR1-F1
#
_entry.id   AF-A0A1X4HRR1-F1
#
_cell.length_a   1.000
_cell.length_b   1.000
_cell.length_c   1.000
_cell.angle_alpha   90.00
_cell.angle_beta   90.00
_cell.angle_gamma   90.00
#
_symmetry.space_group_name_H-M   'P 1'
#
loop_
_entity.id
_entity.type
_entity.pdbx_description
1 polymer ?
#
loop_
_entity_poly.entity_id
_entity_poly.type
_entity_poly.pdbx_seq_one_letter_code
_entity_poly.pdbx_strand_id
1 'polypeptide(L)'
;MTGTVTHRPRTVFVLPGQGGLRPGPGAALYATAPVYRATLDEASAFVGKVCGRELTDWCVDADVTEDDLAATEVAQPLLVAHGVALARQLTAWGVRPDAVVGHSVGELAAACVGGTLSLREAVTFAAERGRLMGGSTAPGAMAAVLGAVEREVAALV
;
A
#
# COMPACT_ATOMS: atom_id res chain seq x y z
N MET A 1 7.75 40.50 -16.52
CA MET A 1 8.22 40.51 -15.12
C MET A 1 8.44 39.05 -14.72
N THR A 2 9.65 38.70 -14.29
CA THR A 2 9.98 37.33 -13.82
C THR A 2 10.35 37.40 -12.34
N GLY A 3 9.99 36.37 -11.58
CA GLY A 3 10.25 36.29 -10.14
C GLY A 3 10.39 34.84 -9.69
N THR A 4 11.14 34.63 -8.61
CA THR A 4 11.47 33.31 -8.06
C THR A 4 10.61 33.03 -6.84
N VAL A 5 9.92 31.90 -6.81
CA VAL A 5 9.21 31.44 -5.60
C VAL A 5 10.22 30.73 -4.69
N THR A 6 10.46 31.26 -3.51
CA THR A 6 11.44 30.73 -2.55
C THR A 6 10.87 29.75 -1.54
N HIS A 7 9.54 29.62 -1.46
CA HIS A 7 8.87 28.70 -0.55
C HIS A 7 7.83 27.84 -1.28
N ARG A 8 8.00 26.52 -1.22
CA ARG A 8 6.96 25.55 -1.57
C ARG A 8 6.19 25.11 -0.32
N PRO A 9 4.89 24.76 -0.43
CA PRO A 9 4.18 24.09 0.65
C PRO A 9 4.91 22.82 1.09
N ARG A 10 4.82 22.51 2.39
CA ARG A 10 5.24 21.20 2.91
C ARG A 10 4.25 20.14 2.46
N THR A 11 4.75 19.05 1.93
CA THR A 11 3.97 17.94 1.38
C THR A 11 4.15 16.71 2.25
N VAL A 12 3.05 16.06 2.63
CA VAL A 12 3.08 14.78 3.36
C VAL A 12 2.46 13.72 2.49
N PHE A 13 3.15 12.59 2.31
CA PHE A 13 2.54 11.41 1.70
C PHE A 13 1.88 10.56 2.81
N VAL A 14 0.59 10.29 2.64
CA VAL A 14 -0.20 9.45 3.55
C VAL A 14 -0.52 8.15 2.83
N LEU A 15 0.05 7.05 3.33
CA LEU A 15 -0.02 5.73 2.72
C LEU A 15 -1.15 4.95 3.40
N PRO A 16 -2.24 4.62 2.69
CA PRO A 16 -3.41 4.01 3.31
C PRO A 16 -3.15 2.56 3.76
N GLY A 17 -4.00 2.08 4.67
CA GLY A 17 -4.06 0.67 5.03
C GLY A 17 -4.95 -0.14 4.09
N GLN A 18 -5.31 -1.36 4.55
CA GLN A 18 -6.21 -2.26 3.82
C GLN A 18 -7.62 -1.67 3.64
N GLY A 19 -8.28 -2.05 2.54
CA GLY A 19 -9.65 -1.65 2.20
C GLY A 19 -9.78 -0.66 1.05
N GLY A 20 -8.66 -0.15 0.52
CA GLY A 20 -8.66 0.85 -0.57
C GLY A 20 -8.26 0.34 -1.95
N LEU A 21 -7.89 -0.94 -2.10
CA LEU A 21 -7.53 -1.49 -3.42
C LEU A 21 -8.76 -1.63 -4.31
N ARG A 22 -8.59 -1.33 -5.59
CA ARG A 22 -9.61 -1.45 -6.63
C ARG A 22 -8.97 -2.02 -7.90
N PRO A 23 -9.64 -2.95 -8.61
CA PRO A 23 -9.19 -3.37 -9.93
C PRO A 23 -9.18 -2.20 -10.93
N GLY A 24 -8.22 -2.16 -11.84
CA GLY A 24 -8.15 -1.17 -12.92
C GLY A 24 -7.09 -0.06 -12.75
N PRO A 25 -7.16 0.82 -11.73
CA PRO A 25 -6.19 1.91 -11.57
C PRO A 25 -4.72 1.45 -11.54
N GLY A 26 -4.44 0.32 -10.90
CA GLY A 26 -3.11 -0.30 -10.89
C GLY A 26 -2.66 -0.72 -12.31
N ALA A 27 -3.52 -1.41 -13.03
CA ALA A 27 -3.27 -1.81 -14.42
C ALA A 27 -2.98 -0.61 -15.34
N ALA A 28 -3.75 0.47 -15.20
CA ALA A 28 -3.55 1.70 -15.98
C ALA A 28 -2.18 2.34 -15.70
N LEU A 29 -1.78 2.41 -14.42
CA LEU A 29 -0.46 2.90 -14.03
C LEU A 29 0.66 1.96 -14.48
N TYR A 30 0.47 0.65 -14.39
CA TYR A 30 1.43 -0.33 -14.88
C TYR A 30 1.70 -0.17 -16.38
N ALA A 31 0.65 0.09 -17.18
CA ALA A 31 0.78 0.35 -18.61
C ALA A 31 1.50 1.68 -18.92
N THR A 32 1.20 2.74 -18.16
CA THR A 32 1.54 4.13 -18.56
C THR A 32 2.69 4.77 -17.77
N ALA A 33 3.01 4.27 -16.58
CA ALA A 33 3.94 4.89 -15.65
C ALA A 33 5.17 3.98 -15.41
N PRO A 34 6.33 4.26 -16.04
CA PRO A 34 7.45 3.33 -16.10
C PRO A 34 8.13 3.07 -14.75
N VAL A 35 8.19 4.06 -13.85
CA VAL A 35 8.79 3.88 -12.51
C VAL A 35 7.86 3.08 -11.62
N TYR A 36 6.55 3.29 -11.76
CA TYR A 36 5.54 2.49 -11.10
C TYR A 36 5.65 1.02 -11.53
N ARG A 37 5.65 0.75 -12.86
CA ARG A 37 5.81 -0.60 -13.42
C ARG A 37 7.06 -1.30 -12.91
N ALA A 38 8.22 -0.67 -13.05
CA ALA A 38 9.49 -1.26 -12.62
C ALA A 38 9.53 -1.57 -11.12
N THR A 39 8.92 -0.71 -10.29
CA THR A 39 8.82 -0.95 -8.85
C THR A 39 7.90 -2.12 -8.52
N LEU A 40 6.78 -2.25 -9.25
CA LEU A 40 5.86 -3.38 -9.06
C LEU A 40 6.50 -4.69 -9.52
N ASP A 41 7.22 -4.69 -10.64
CA ASP A 41 7.98 -5.86 -11.14
C ASP A 41 9.03 -6.31 -10.12
N GLU A 42 9.80 -5.36 -9.58
CA GLU A 42 10.81 -5.60 -8.55
C GLU A 42 10.17 -6.20 -7.28
N ALA A 43 9.07 -5.61 -6.80
CA ALA A 43 8.33 -6.10 -5.64
C ALA A 43 7.77 -7.52 -5.87
N SER A 44 7.19 -7.75 -7.04
CA SER A 44 6.63 -9.05 -7.44
C SER A 44 7.71 -10.13 -7.44
N ALA A 45 8.88 -9.84 -8.01
CA ALA A 45 10.01 -10.76 -8.03
C ALA A 45 10.55 -11.08 -6.62
N PHE A 46 10.52 -10.13 -5.67
CA PHE A 46 10.97 -10.38 -4.30
C PHE A 46 10.03 -11.27 -3.50
N VAL A 47 8.72 -11.17 -3.74
CA VAL A 47 7.70 -11.94 -3.02
C VAL A 47 7.42 -13.28 -3.69
N GLY A 48 7.57 -13.36 -5.02
CA GLY A 48 7.12 -14.50 -5.81
C GLY A 48 5.59 -14.58 -5.85
N LYS A 49 5.05 -15.79 -5.76
CA LYS A 49 3.62 -16.03 -5.86
C LYS A 49 2.91 -15.85 -4.52
N VAL A 50 1.86 -15.04 -4.52
CA VAL A 50 0.89 -14.87 -3.44
C VAL A 50 -0.43 -15.51 -3.90
N CYS A 51 -0.94 -16.48 -3.15
CA CYS A 51 -2.16 -17.21 -3.51
C CYS A 51 -2.14 -17.76 -4.96
N GLY A 52 -0.97 -18.23 -5.41
CA GLY A 52 -0.78 -18.85 -6.73
C GLY A 52 -0.47 -17.90 -7.89
N ARG A 53 -0.54 -16.57 -7.68
CA ARG A 53 -0.32 -15.54 -8.71
C ARG A 53 0.74 -14.54 -8.28
N GLU A 54 1.43 -13.91 -9.23
CA GLU A 54 2.38 -12.86 -8.92
C GLU A 54 1.68 -11.53 -8.56
N LEU A 55 2.37 -10.60 -7.88
CA LEU A 55 1.76 -9.30 -7.54
C LEU A 55 1.39 -8.49 -8.79
N THR A 56 2.18 -8.63 -9.85
CA THR A 56 1.88 -8.07 -11.17
C THR A 56 0.56 -8.62 -11.72
N ASP A 57 0.34 -9.94 -11.66
CA ASP A 57 -0.90 -10.58 -12.10
C ASP A 57 -2.11 -10.10 -11.28
N TRP A 58 -1.95 -9.94 -9.96
CA TRP A 58 -3.00 -9.35 -9.10
C TRP A 58 -3.32 -7.90 -9.47
N CYS A 59 -2.36 -7.16 -10.01
CA CYS A 59 -2.54 -5.75 -10.38
C CYS A 59 -3.14 -5.55 -11.77
N VAL A 60 -2.80 -6.41 -12.75
CA VAL A 60 -3.07 -6.14 -14.18
C VAL A 60 -4.17 -6.98 -14.80
N ASP A 61 -4.51 -8.12 -14.20
CA ASP A 61 -5.52 -9.02 -14.74
C ASP A 61 -6.93 -8.42 -14.56
N ALA A 62 -7.70 -8.43 -15.65
CA ALA A 62 -9.04 -7.88 -15.70
C ALA A 62 -10.08 -8.76 -14.98
N ASP A 63 -9.77 -10.04 -14.77
CA ASP A 63 -10.65 -10.99 -14.08
C ASP A 63 -10.53 -10.89 -12.54
N VAL A 64 -9.56 -10.12 -12.03
CA VAL A 64 -9.40 -9.87 -10.59
C VAL A 64 -10.53 -8.98 -10.08
N THR A 65 -11.23 -9.47 -9.06
CA THR A 65 -12.35 -8.75 -8.43
C THR A 65 -11.90 -7.92 -7.23
N GLU A 66 -12.81 -7.07 -6.72
CA GLU A 66 -12.56 -6.34 -5.47
C GLU A 66 -12.40 -7.30 -4.28
N ASP A 67 -13.15 -8.41 -4.24
CA ASP A 67 -13.09 -9.40 -3.17
C ASP A 67 -11.74 -10.15 -3.18
N ASP A 68 -11.22 -10.47 -4.36
CA ASP A 68 -9.88 -11.06 -4.50
C ASP A 68 -8.80 -10.13 -3.93
N LEU A 69 -8.89 -8.83 -4.22
CA LEU A 69 -7.98 -7.82 -3.69
C LEU A 69 -8.21 -7.51 -2.20
N ALA A 70 -9.36 -7.88 -1.65
CA ALA A 70 -9.69 -7.73 -0.24
C ALA A 70 -9.12 -8.87 0.63
N ALA A 71 -8.79 -10.02 0.02
CA ALA A 71 -8.11 -11.12 0.72
C ALA A 71 -6.81 -10.62 1.35
N THR A 72 -6.64 -10.82 2.66
CA THR A 72 -5.60 -10.16 3.45
C THR A 72 -4.19 -10.54 2.98
N GLU A 73 -4.02 -11.78 2.53
CA GLU A 73 -2.79 -12.33 1.96
C GLU A 73 -2.37 -11.62 0.67
N VAL A 74 -3.35 -11.22 -0.15
CA VAL A 74 -3.13 -10.48 -1.41
C VAL A 74 -3.00 -8.99 -1.14
N ALA A 75 -3.90 -8.43 -0.34
CA ALA A 75 -4.03 -7.01 -0.09
C ALA A 75 -2.76 -6.40 0.51
N GLN A 76 -2.17 -7.05 1.51
CA GLN A 76 -1.04 -6.48 2.25
C GLN A 76 0.23 -6.26 1.39
N PRO A 77 0.81 -7.29 0.74
CA PRO A 77 1.98 -7.08 -0.10
C PRO A 77 1.68 -6.18 -1.30
N LEU A 78 0.48 -6.29 -1.90
CA LEU A 78 0.12 -5.47 -3.04
C LEU A 78 -0.02 -3.98 -2.66
N LEU A 79 -0.63 -3.65 -1.51
CA LEU A 79 -0.73 -2.28 -1.01
C LEU A 79 0.64 -1.65 -0.75
N VAL A 80 1.57 -2.42 -0.17
CA VAL A 80 2.94 -1.93 0.07
C VAL A 80 3.64 -1.66 -1.25
N ALA A 81 3.57 -2.60 -2.19
CA ALA A 81 4.16 -2.41 -3.52
C ALA A 81 3.56 -1.19 -4.25
N HIS A 82 2.23 -1.06 -4.27
CA HIS A 82 1.52 0.09 -4.85
C HIS A 82 1.94 1.41 -4.21
N GLY A 83 1.96 1.47 -2.87
CA GLY A 83 2.30 2.69 -2.13
C GLY A 83 3.72 3.16 -2.46
N VAL A 84 4.70 2.25 -2.46
CA VAL A 84 6.08 2.57 -2.80
C VAL A 84 6.21 2.95 -4.29
N ALA A 85 5.55 2.21 -5.18
CA ALA A 85 5.55 2.49 -6.62
C ALA A 85 4.97 3.88 -6.95
N LEU A 86 3.85 4.25 -6.32
CA LEU A 86 3.26 5.59 -6.44
C LEU A 86 4.17 6.67 -5.89
N ALA A 87 4.77 6.48 -4.71
CA ALA A 87 5.68 7.46 -4.12
C ALA A 87 6.93 7.68 -4.99
N ARG A 88 7.52 6.60 -5.53
CA ARG A 88 8.64 6.67 -6.47
C ARG A 88 8.23 7.35 -7.78
N GLN A 89 7.05 7.04 -8.31
CA GLN A 89 6.54 7.64 -9.55
C GLN A 89 6.25 9.15 -9.38
N LEU A 90 5.63 9.56 -8.28
CA LEU A 90 5.42 10.97 -7.94
C LEU A 90 6.75 11.71 -7.81
N THR A 91 7.74 11.09 -7.17
CA THR A 91 9.10 11.65 -7.05
C THR A 91 9.76 11.82 -8.42
N ALA A 92 9.58 10.86 -9.32
CA ALA A 92 10.07 10.94 -10.70
C ALA A 92 9.39 12.06 -11.51
N TRP A 93 8.14 12.40 -11.18
CA TRP A 93 7.43 13.57 -11.71
C TRP A 93 7.74 14.89 -10.98
N GLY A 94 8.66 14.87 -10.01
CA GLY A 94 9.12 16.06 -9.29
C GLY A 94 8.35 16.38 -8.00
N VAL A 95 7.35 15.58 -7.62
CA VAL A 95 6.61 15.74 -6.35
C VAL A 95 7.34 14.99 -5.24
N ARG A 96 7.97 15.72 -4.33
CA ARG A 96 8.75 15.15 -3.22
C ARG A 96 8.10 15.40 -1.86
N PRO A 97 7.93 14.36 -1.01
CA PRO A 97 7.42 14.55 0.34
C PRO A 97 8.46 15.18 1.25
N ASP A 98 8.01 15.96 2.22
CA ASP A 98 8.78 16.42 3.38
C ASP A 98 8.58 15.51 4.60
N ALA A 99 7.48 14.75 4.63
CA ALA A 99 7.22 13.67 5.57
C ALA A 99 6.37 12.57 4.93
N VAL A 100 6.44 11.36 5.50
CA VAL A 100 5.64 10.21 5.07
C VAL A 100 5.07 9.54 6.31
N VAL A 101 3.79 9.19 6.27
CA VAL A 101 3.11 8.42 7.31
C VAL A 101 2.28 7.31 6.66
N GLY A 102 2.06 6.23 7.39
CA GLY A 102 1.28 5.10 6.92
C GLY A 102 0.28 4.64 7.97
N HIS A 103 -0.89 4.16 7.53
CA HIS A 103 -1.90 3.61 8.42
C HIS A 103 -1.85 2.08 8.39
N SER A 104 -1.60 1.43 9.54
CA SER A 104 -1.52 -0.03 9.66
C SER A 104 -0.50 -0.61 8.66
N VAL A 105 -0.89 -1.48 7.72
CA VAL A 105 0.04 -2.03 6.72
C VAL A 105 0.70 -0.95 5.85
N GLY A 106 0.08 0.22 5.69
CA GLY A 106 0.67 1.36 4.99
C GLY A 106 1.93 1.90 5.67
N GLU A 107 2.15 1.61 6.95
CA GLU A 107 3.37 1.98 7.68
C GLU A 107 4.62 1.31 7.10
N LEU A 108 4.50 0.09 6.58
CA LEU A 108 5.59 -0.61 5.89
C LEU A 108 6.00 0.11 4.61
N ALA A 109 5.01 0.59 3.83
CA ALA A 109 5.26 1.42 2.66
C ALA A 109 5.90 2.75 3.05
N ALA A 110 5.40 3.41 4.11
CA ALA A 110 5.96 4.66 4.61
C ALA A 110 7.41 4.51 5.07
N ALA A 111 7.72 3.45 5.83
CA ALA A 111 9.08 3.12 6.27
C ALA A 111 10.01 2.86 5.08
N CYS A 112 9.51 2.24 4.01
CA CYS A 112 10.27 2.05 2.78
C CYS A 112 10.53 3.37 2.04
N VAL A 113 9.50 4.19 1.83
CA VAL A 113 9.63 5.50 1.17
C VAL A 113 10.53 6.43 1.99
N GLY A 114 10.48 6.35 3.31
CA GLY A 114 11.36 7.08 4.23
C GLY A 114 12.79 6.53 4.32
N GLY A 115 13.10 5.41 3.65
CA GLY A 115 14.43 4.82 3.60
C GLY A 115 14.86 4.00 4.82
N THR A 116 13.92 3.69 5.74
CA THR A 116 14.20 2.82 6.90
C THR A 116 14.20 1.34 6.50
N LEU A 117 13.33 0.96 5.56
CA LEU A 117 13.29 -0.40 4.98
C LEU A 117 13.64 -0.35 3.50
N SER A 118 14.34 -1.37 3.01
CA SER A 118 14.42 -1.63 1.57
C SER A 118 13.05 -2.07 1.02
N LEU A 119 12.86 -1.96 -0.31
CA LEU A 119 11.64 -2.47 -0.94
C LEU A 119 11.45 -3.95 -0.63
N ARG A 120 12.51 -4.74 -0.78
CA ARG A 120 12.51 -6.18 -0.46
C ARG A 120 11.98 -6.44 0.94
N GLU A 121 12.57 -5.83 1.96
CA GLU A 121 12.15 -6.04 3.35
C GLU A 121 10.69 -5.65 3.58
N ALA A 122 10.25 -4.51 3.03
CA ALA A 122 8.89 -4.05 3.22
C ALA A 122 7.85 -5.00 2.59
N VAL A 123 8.08 -5.45 1.36
CA VAL A 123 7.12 -6.32 0.65
C VAL A 123 7.14 -7.76 1.15
N THR A 124 8.32 -8.30 1.52
CA THR A 124 8.38 -9.66 2.08
C THR A 124 7.77 -9.72 3.48
N PHE A 125 8.00 -8.69 4.30
CA PHE A 125 7.33 -8.58 5.60
C PHE A 125 5.81 -8.48 5.43
N ALA A 126 5.34 -7.65 4.49
CA ALA A 126 3.91 -7.49 4.23
C ALA A 126 3.26 -8.78 3.72
N ALA A 127 3.95 -9.53 2.86
CA ALA A 127 3.48 -10.83 2.38
C ALA A 127 3.32 -11.84 3.51
N GLU A 128 4.33 -11.97 4.38
CA GLU A 128 4.29 -12.90 5.50
C GLU A 128 3.25 -12.47 6.55
N ARG A 129 3.15 -11.16 6.82
CA ARG A 129 2.11 -10.61 7.70
C ARG A 129 0.71 -10.88 7.13
N GLY A 130 0.51 -10.68 5.84
CA GLY A 130 -0.73 -11.01 5.14
C GLY A 130 -1.11 -12.47 5.29
N ARG A 131 -0.16 -13.37 5.00
CA ARG A 131 -0.33 -14.84 5.10
C ARG A 131 -0.69 -15.29 6.52
N LEU A 132 0.03 -14.80 7.53
CA LEU A 132 -0.22 -15.16 8.92
C LEU A 132 -1.56 -14.61 9.41
N MET A 133 -1.90 -13.37 9.04
CA MET A 133 -3.19 -12.79 9.43
C MET A 133 -4.36 -13.50 8.76
N GLY A 134 -4.30 -13.75 7.45
CA GLY A 134 -5.40 -14.42 6.75
C GLY A 134 -5.59 -15.88 7.17
N GLY A 135 -4.51 -16.60 7.47
CA GLY A 135 -4.57 -18.04 7.74
C GLY A 135 -4.53 -18.45 9.23
N SER A 136 -4.18 -17.57 10.17
CA SER A 136 -3.91 -17.96 11.56
C SER A 136 -4.69 -17.18 12.63
N THR A 137 -5.45 -16.14 12.26
CA THR A 137 -6.29 -15.44 13.23
C THR A 137 -7.58 -16.20 13.47
N ALA A 138 -7.96 -16.36 14.74
CA ALA A 138 -9.31 -16.85 15.08
C ALA A 138 -10.39 -15.91 14.50
N PRO A 139 -11.58 -16.43 14.18
CA PRO A 139 -12.68 -15.60 13.70
C PRO A 139 -12.98 -14.45 14.65
N GLY A 140 -13.12 -13.24 14.09
CA GLY A 140 -13.42 -12.02 14.83
C GLY A 140 -14.01 -10.96 13.90
N ALA A 141 -14.48 -9.86 14.48
CA ALA A 141 -15.04 -8.73 13.75
C ALA A 141 -14.52 -7.41 14.32
N MET A 142 -14.58 -6.35 13.50
CA MET A 142 -14.26 -4.99 13.91
C MET A 142 -15.49 -4.10 13.71
N ALA A 143 -15.69 -3.14 14.62
CA ALA A 143 -16.73 -2.13 14.52
C ALA A 143 -16.09 -0.73 14.52
N ALA A 144 -16.58 0.14 13.62
CA ALA A 144 -16.25 1.56 13.64
C ALA A 144 -17.32 2.31 14.46
N VAL A 145 -16.93 2.89 15.59
CA VAL A 145 -17.84 3.62 16.48
C VAL A 145 -17.60 5.12 16.36
N LEU A 146 -18.67 5.88 16.13
CA LEU A 146 -18.63 7.34 16.00
C LEU A 146 -19.28 8.00 17.22
N GLY A 147 -18.60 8.94 17.84
CA GLY A 147 -19.18 9.81 18.86
C GLY A 147 -19.34 9.21 20.26
N ALA A 148 -18.77 8.03 20.53
CA ALA A 148 -18.71 7.43 21.86
C ALA A 148 -17.32 7.61 22.47
N VAL A 149 -17.23 7.76 23.80
CA VAL A 149 -15.94 7.76 24.51
C VAL A 149 -15.45 6.33 24.71
N GLU A 150 -14.13 6.13 24.84
CA GLU A 150 -13.50 4.80 24.97
C GLU A 150 -14.19 3.91 26.02
N ARG A 151 -14.59 4.49 27.16
CA ARG A 151 -15.27 3.77 28.24
C ARG A 151 -16.63 3.19 27.81
N GLU A 152 -17.37 3.88 26.97
CA GLU A 152 -18.67 3.42 26.45
C GLU A 152 -18.47 2.30 25.44
N VAL A 153 -17.43 2.40 24.59
CA VAL A 153 -17.08 1.37 23.61
C VAL A 153 -16.61 0.09 24.29
N ALA A 154 -15.76 0.21 25.32
CA ALA A 154 -15.23 -0.92 26.06
C ALA A 154 -16.31 -1.74 26.79
N ALA A 155 -17.48 -1.15 27.07
CA ALA A 155 -18.60 -1.85 27.68
C ALA A 155 -19.41 -2.71 26.69
N LEU A 156 -19.13 -2.62 25.38
CA LEU A 156 -19.83 -3.37 24.32
C LEU A 156 -19.19 -4.72 23.98
N VAL A 157 -18.00 -5.01 24.53
CA VAL A 157 -17.17 -6.19 24.24
C VAL A 157 -16.94 -7.05 25.49
#